data_AF-D6V4B3-F1
#
_entry.id   AF-D6V4B3-F1
#
_cell.length_a   1.000
_cell.length_b   1.000
_cell.length_c   1.000
_cell.angle_alpha   90.00
_cell.angle_beta   90.00
_cell.angle_gamma   90.00
#
_symmetry.space_group_name_H-M   'P 1'
#
loop_
_entity.id
_entity.type
_entity.pdbx_description
1 polymer ?
#
loop_
_entity_poly.entity_id
_entity_poly.type
_entity_poly.pdbx_seq_one_letter_code
_entity_poly.pdbx_strand_id
1 'polypeptide(L)'
;MTIAHNLDFLREAGPRQVPWLQVAEALHELEANSNRAPDGRTWIAYAAETSKLTDNQLRRFTRALEFLREVEAKAPRVGEGLRVLPFSHIEVLGKIWQLDRAKSLELIDSAGTVRYTYLDLLGKYRDLRSKGTGHASPIAAGKHAAKQFIDACRRILLETKELTAGNRYPRGQRTILRPIVGLGYTNPDYIIRDLSTPSAPQLDAIDCYFISGASQSDALRRKIPQVAFESTFFTHFWCLMPPSALAGNFISACNNLKLANVGLVLIDVANGSCSTILEPDASATPMPDRRSQIFFSYGYKRLRSVQA
;
A
#
# COMPACT_ATOMS: atom_id res chain seq x y z
N MET A 1 38.65 13.48 3.63
CA MET A 1 39.07 12.10 3.97
C MET A 1 39.47 11.36 2.69
N THR A 2 40.27 10.30 2.76
CA THR A 2 40.64 9.50 1.57
C THR A 2 39.57 8.44 1.27
N ILE A 3 39.41 8.05 0.00
CA ILE A 3 38.44 7.01 -0.44
C ILE A 3 38.60 5.71 0.37
N ALA A 4 39.85 5.31 0.66
CA ALA A 4 40.15 4.14 1.48
C ALA A 4 39.61 4.25 2.92
N HIS A 5 39.70 5.43 3.53
CA HIS A 5 39.21 5.67 4.89
C HIS A 5 37.67 5.56 4.97
N ASN A 6 36.94 6.14 4.00
CA ASN A 6 35.48 6.06 3.97
C ASN A 6 34.97 4.64 3.69
N LEU A 7 35.73 3.85 2.92
CA LEU A 7 35.44 2.44 2.66
C LEU A 7 35.59 1.58 3.92
N ASP A 8 36.69 1.74 4.64
CA ASP A 8 36.92 1.02 5.90
C ASP A 8 35.90 1.44 6.97
N PHE A 9 35.54 2.72 6.99
CA PHE A 9 34.49 3.24 7.85
C PHE A 9 33.11 2.61 7.60
N LEU A 10 32.69 2.46 6.34
CA LEU A 10 31.41 1.82 6.00
C LEU A 10 31.39 0.32 6.36
N ARG A 11 32.52 -0.38 6.21
CA ARG A 11 32.64 -1.80 6.63
C ARG A 11 32.45 -1.99 8.12
N GLU A 12 32.85 -1.00 8.92
CA GLU A 12 32.73 -1.03 10.39
C GLU A 12 31.37 -0.51 10.91
N ALA A 13 30.54 0.10 10.04
CA ALA A 13 29.33 0.80 10.44
C ALA A 13 28.28 -0.07 11.16
N GLY A 14 28.05 -1.29 10.65
CA GLY A 14 27.12 -2.25 11.26
C GLY A 14 27.60 -2.77 12.62
N PRO A 15 28.82 -3.36 12.70
CA PRO A 15 29.35 -3.93 13.94
C PRO A 15 29.56 -2.92 15.07
N ARG A 16 29.91 -1.66 14.77
CA ARG A 16 30.24 -0.63 15.78
C ARG A 16 29.11 0.36 16.09
N GLN A 17 27.91 0.16 15.53
CA GLN A 17 26.77 1.09 15.68
C GLN A 17 27.15 2.55 15.38
N VAL A 18 27.87 2.74 14.27
CA VAL A 18 28.34 4.07 13.87
C VAL A 18 27.16 5.03 13.70
N PRO A 19 27.27 6.31 14.15
CA PRO A 19 26.22 7.29 13.99
C PRO A 19 25.77 7.44 12.52
N TRP A 20 24.45 7.43 12.29
CA TRP A 20 23.85 7.47 10.96
C TRP A 20 24.37 8.62 10.09
N LEU A 21 24.65 9.78 10.70
CA LEU A 21 25.09 10.98 10.00
C LEU A 21 26.46 10.77 9.36
N GLN A 22 27.38 10.14 10.08
CA GLN A 22 28.72 9.84 9.55
C GLN A 22 28.66 8.82 8.42
N VAL A 23 27.76 7.83 8.52
CA VAL A 23 27.50 6.87 7.42
C VAL A 23 26.99 7.60 6.18
N ALA A 24 26.05 8.53 6.35
CA ALA A 24 25.50 9.32 5.26
C ALA A 24 26.56 10.22 4.60
N GLU A 25 27.40 10.87 5.41
CA GLU A 25 28.48 11.76 4.93
C GLU A 25 29.54 10.97 4.15
N ALA A 26 29.99 9.83 4.68
CA ALA A 26 30.94 8.96 4.00
C ALA A 26 30.39 8.47 2.66
N LEU A 27 29.12 8.05 2.61
CA LEU A 27 28.47 7.62 1.37
C LEU A 27 28.38 8.77 0.35
N HIS A 28 28.02 9.97 0.80
CA HIS A 28 27.94 11.14 -0.07
C HIS A 28 29.31 11.55 -0.63
N GLU A 29 30.37 11.47 0.17
CA GLU A 29 31.74 11.73 -0.32
C GLU A 29 32.18 10.69 -1.36
N LEU A 30 31.81 9.41 -1.20
CA LEU A 30 32.13 8.37 -2.18
C LEU A 30 31.39 8.59 -3.51
N GLU A 31 30.11 8.94 -3.45
CA GLU A 31 29.30 9.29 -4.62
C GLU A 31 29.81 10.55 -5.35
N ALA A 32 30.35 11.54 -4.62
CA ALA A 32 30.93 12.74 -5.21
C ALA A 32 32.27 12.47 -5.93
N ASN A 33 33.05 11.48 -5.47
CA ASN A 33 34.35 11.14 -6.04
C ASN A 33 34.24 10.20 -7.26
N SER A 34 33.21 9.36 -7.33
CA SER A 34 32.99 8.44 -8.45
C SER A 34 31.52 8.07 -8.57
N ASN A 35 31.04 7.91 -9.80
CA ASN A 35 29.68 7.44 -10.09
C ASN A 35 29.46 5.95 -9.73
N ARG A 36 30.54 5.17 -9.58
CA ARG A 36 30.48 3.72 -9.32
C ARG A 36 31.51 3.29 -8.28
N ALA A 37 31.14 2.27 -7.52
CA ALA A 37 32.04 1.57 -6.60
C ALA A 37 33.07 0.72 -7.38
N PRO A 38 34.14 0.21 -6.72
CA PRO A 38 35.18 -0.58 -7.38
C PRO A 38 34.69 -1.84 -8.11
N ASP A 39 33.54 -2.38 -7.73
CA ASP A 39 32.89 -3.55 -8.35
C ASP A 39 31.96 -3.18 -9.52
N GLY A 40 31.88 -1.90 -9.88
CA GLY A 40 31.00 -1.37 -10.93
C GLY A 40 29.54 -1.17 -10.51
N ARG A 41 29.14 -1.50 -9.28
CA ARG A 41 27.80 -1.26 -8.75
C ARG A 41 27.65 0.18 -8.23
N THR A 42 26.44 0.55 -7.85
CA THR A 42 26.19 1.81 -7.13
C THR A 42 26.81 1.76 -5.73
N TRP A 43 27.31 2.89 -5.24
CA TRP A 43 27.87 2.99 -3.88
C TRP A 43 26.92 2.50 -2.79
N ILE A 44 25.61 2.74 -2.93
CA ILE A 44 24.59 2.24 -2.00
C ILE A 44 24.60 0.71 -1.90
N ALA A 45 24.58 0.01 -3.04
CA ALA A 45 24.58 -1.46 -3.08
C ALA A 45 25.88 -2.02 -2.48
N TYR A 46 27.02 -1.41 -2.80
CA TYR A 46 28.31 -1.78 -2.24
C TYR A 46 28.37 -1.57 -0.71
N ALA A 47 27.86 -0.43 -0.24
CA ALA A 47 27.80 -0.09 1.17
C ALA A 47 26.83 -1.02 1.93
N ALA A 48 25.72 -1.43 1.32
CA ALA A 48 24.77 -2.34 1.94
C ALA A 48 25.39 -3.72 2.22
N GLU A 49 26.09 -4.26 1.22
CA GLU A 49 26.79 -5.55 1.31
C GLU A 49 27.89 -5.54 2.39
N THR A 50 28.61 -4.42 2.51
CA THR A 50 29.75 -4.30 3.44
C THR A 50 29.37 -3.89 4.87
N SER A 51 28.31 -3.08 5.06
CA SER A 51 27.91 -2.53 6.36
C SER A 51 26.82 -3.34 7.08
N LYS A 52 26.23 -4.35 6.43
CA LYS A 52 25.00 -5.06 6.88
C LYS A 52 23.76 -4.15 7.04
N LEU A 53 23.80 -2.93 6.52
CA LEU A 53 22.61 -2.07 6.38
C LEU A 53 21.88 -2.41 5.08
N THR A 54 20.56 -2.22 5.05
CA THR A 54 19.79 -2.38 3.82
C THR A 54 19.94 -1.16 2.91
N ASP A 55 19.85 -1.35 1.59
CA ASP A 55 19.79 -0.27 0.60
C ASP A 55 18.80 0.83 0.98
N ASN A 56 17.64 0.44 1.51
CA ASN A 56 16.59 1.37 1.91
C ASN A 56 16.99 2.22 3.14
N GLN A 57 17.72 1.66 4.10
CA GLN A 57 18.25 2.44 5.22
C GLN A 57 19.25 3.48 4.74
N LEU A 58 20.20 3.07 3.89
CA LEU A 58 21.22 3.96 3.33
C LEU A 58 20.58 5.11 2.53
N ARG A 59 19.61 4.81 1.65
CA ARG A 59 18.85 5.84 0.91
C ARG A 59 18.14 6.83 1.84
N ARG A 60 17.60 6.38 2.97
CA ARG A 60 16.95 7.26 3.93
C ARG A 60 17.97 8.13 4.68
N PHE A 61 19.15 7.61 5.00
CA PHE A 61 20.24 8.38 5.59
C PHE A 61 20.73 9.48 4.64
N THR A 62 20.94 9.18 3.36
CA THR A 62 21.34 10.17 2.35
C THR A 62 20.31 11.30 2.23
N ARG A 63 19.01 10.96 2.12
CA ARG A 63 17.94 11.97 2.07
C ARG A 63 17.85 12.84 3.31
N ALA A 64 18.11 12.27 4.49
CA ALA A 64 18.13 13.02 5.74
C ALA A 64 19.32 13.98 5.78
N LEU A 65 20.50 13.58 5.29
CA LEU A 65 21.66 14.45 5.14
C LEU A 65 21.41 15.59 4.13
N GLU A 66 20.80 15.29 2.97
CA GLU A 66 20.43 16.30 1.98
C GLU A 66 19.50 17.36 2.57
N PHE A 67 18.48 16.92 3.33
CA PHE A 67 17.59 17.83 4.06
C PHE A 67 18.36 18.72 5.05
N LEU A 68 19.26 18.14 5.87
CA LEU A 68 20.08 18.92 6.81
C LEU A 68 20.91 19.97 6.08
N ARG A 69 21.59 19.60 4.99
CA ARG A 69 22.39 20.53 4.19
C ARG A 69 21.55 21.63 3.55
N GLU A 70 20.33 21.33 3.10
CA GLU A 70 19.42 22.35 2.57
C GLU A 70 19.00 23.36 3.66
N VAL A 71 18.76 22.89 4.89
CA VAL A 71 18.44 23.76 6.03
C VAL A 71 19.65 24.58 6.45
N GLU A 72 20.83 23.96 6.59
CA GLU A 72 22.09 24.63 6.94
C GLU A 72 22.46 25.73 5.96
N ALA A 73 22.28 25.50 4.67
CA ALA A 73 22.56 26.50 3.64
C ALA A 73 21.70 27.77 3.78
N LYS A 74 20.50 27.65 4.37
CA LYS A 74 19.56 28.77 4.56
C LYS A 74 19.64 29.38 5.97
N ALA A 75 19.89 28.54 6.98
CA ALA A 75 19.94 28.90 8.39
C ALA A 75 21.02 28.08 9.11
N PRO A 76 22.30 28.49 9.04
CA PRO A 76 23.44 27.68 9.53
C PRO A 76 23.33 27.24 10.99
N ARG A 77 23.01 28.18 11.89
CA ARG A 77 22.86 27.90 13.33
C ARG A 77 21.76 26.89 13.63
N VAL A 78 20.68 26.95 12.86
CA VAL A 78 19.53 26.06 13.00
C VAL A 78 19.89 24.65 12.54
N GLY A 79 20.53 24.54 11.37
CA GLY A 79 20.95 23.26 10.82
C GLY A 79 22.01 22.55 11.67
N GLU A 80 22.98 23.27 12.23
CA GLU A 80 23.95 22.71 13.19
C GLU A 80 23.24 22.09 14.41
N GLY A 81 22.21 22.76 14.95
CA GLY A 81 21.40 22.25 16.05
C GLY A 81 20.59 20.99 15.70
N LEU A 82 20.30 20.74 14.42
CA LEU A 82 19.61 19.54 13.97
C LEU A 82 20.55 18.32 13.88
N ARG A 83 21.86 18.50 13.68
CA ARG A 83 22.82 17.39 13.54
C ARG A 83 22.89 16.48 14.77
N VAL A 84 22.57 17.01 15.95
CA VAL A 84 22.56 16.24 17.21
C VAL A 84 21.27 15.45 17.43
N LEU A 85 20.24 15.65 16.60
CA LEU A 85 18.98 14.94 16.75
C LEU A 85 19.06 13.49 16.25
N PRO A 86 18.27 12.57 16.83
CA PRO A 86 18.18 11.21 16.32
C PRO A 86 17.67 11.19 14.87
N PHE A 87 18.17 10.24 14.07
CA PHE A 87 17.76 10.02 12.68
C PHE A 87 16.24 10.06 12.48
N SER A 88 15.48 9.40 13.38
CA SER A 88 14.02 9.34 13.29
C SER A 88 13.35 10.71 13.33
N HIS A 89 13.93 11.68 14.02
CA HIS A 89 13.39 13.05 14.10
C HIS A 89 13.69 13.80 12.81
N ILE A 90 14.96 13.73 12.35
CA ILE A 90 15.39 14.37 11.10
C ILE A 90 14.62 13.83 9.90
N GLU A 91 14.41 12.52 9.84
CA GLU A 91 13.64 11.91 8.76
C GLU A 91 12.19 12.41 8.72
N VAL A 92 11.53 12.56 9.88
CA VAL A 92 10.16 13.07 9.93
C VAL A 92 10.11 14.57 9.62
N LEU A 93 11.03 15.37 10.15
CA LEU A 93 11.14 16.79 9.83
C LEU A 93 11.37 17.03 8.33
N GLY A 94 12.22 16.20 7.69
CA GLY A 94 12.43 16.23 6.24
C GLY A 94 11.18 15.84 5.44
N LYS A 95 10.39 14.87 5.93
CA LYS A 95 9.07 14.55 5.33
C LYS A 95 8.07 15.69 5.48
N ILE A 96 8.06 16.37 6.63
CA ILE A 96 7.24 17.56 6.84
C ILE A 96 7.69 18.68 5.92
N TRP A 97 9.00 18.92 5.78
CA TRP A 97 9.57 19.92 4.87
C TRP A 97 9.12 19.73 3.42
N GLN A 98 9.08 18.48 2.95
CA GLN A 98 8.60 18.16 1.60
C GLN A 98 7.10 18.45 1.40
N LEU A 99 6.28 18.38 2.46
CA LEU A 99 4.85 18.69 2.39
C LEU A 99 4.57 20.18 2.61
N ASP A 100 5.22 20.77 3.61
CA ASP A 100 5.03 22.14 4.07
C ASP A 100 6.34 22.65 4.69
N ARG A 101 7.08 23.42 3.89
CA ARG A 101 8.36 24.01 4.29
C ARG A 101 8.21 24.99 5.45
N ALA A 102 7.16 25.82 5.43
CA ALA A 102 6.92 26.81 6.47
C ALA A 102 6.65 26.12 7.81
N LYS A 103 5.85 25.06 7.80
CA LYS A 103 5.57 24.30 9.02
C LYS A 103 6.81 23.57 9.54
N SER A 104 7.64 23.02 8.67
CA SER A 104 8.90 22.40 9.10
C SER A 104 9.83 23.41 9.79
N LEU A 105 10.00 24.61 9.21
CA LEU A 105 10.77 25.70 9.83
C LEU A 105 10.21 26.11 11.19
N GLU A 106 8.89 26.29 11.31
CA GLU A 106 8.23 26.61 12.59
C GLU A 106 8.54 25.55 13.67
N LEU A 107 8.52 24.26 13.31
CA LEU A 107 8.83 23.17 14.23
C LEU A 107 10.30 23.15 14.64
N ILE A 108 11.19 23.51 13.73
CA ILE A 108 12.61 23.59 13.98
C ILE A 108 12.92 24.79 14.90
N ASP A 109 12.37 25.97 14.60
CA ASP A 109 12.58 27.20 15.40
C ASP A 109 12.00 27.05 16.81
N SER A 110 10.85 26.36 16.94
CA SER A 110 10.27 26.05 18.25
C SER A 110 10.99 24.95 19.01
N ALA A 111 11.93 24.20 18.40
CA ALA A 111 12.62 23.09 19.06
C ALA A 111 13.48 23.52 20.26
N GLY A 112 13.95 24.78 20.28
CA GLY A 112 14.69 25.36 21.41
C GLY A 112 13.82 25.59 22.65
N THR A 113 12.50 25.68 22.49
CA THR A 113 11.54 25.92 23.58
C THR A 113 10.63 24.70 23.83
N VAL A 114 10.35 23.91 22.80
CA VAL A 114 9.49 22.72 22.84
C VAL A 114 10.27 21.51 22.35
N ARG A 115 10.54 20.55 23.25
CA ARG A 115 11.15 19.27 22.87
C ARG A 115 10.09 18.34 22.29
N TYR A 116 10.02 18.25 20.97
CA TYR A 116 9.14 17.29 20.28
C TYR A 116 9.69 15.87 20.37
N THR A 117 8.83 14.92 20.74
CA THR A 117 9.14 13.50 20.60
C THR A 117 8.93 13.04 19.16
N TYR A 118 9.46 11.88 18.80
CA TYR A 118 9.21 11.24 17.51
C TYR A 118 7.70 11.05 17.24
N LEU A 119 6.92 10.68 18.25
CA LEU A 119 5.47 10.47 18.11
C LEU A 119 4.73 11.77 17.82
N ASP A 120 5.16 12.89 18.42
CA ASP A 120 4.58 14.21 18.17
C ASP A 120 4.83 14.64 16.72
N LEU A 121 6.08 14.53 16.26
CA LEU A 121 6.43 14.85 14.88
C LEU A 121 5.69 13.96 13.89
N LEU A 122 5.57 12.66 14.20
CA LEU A 122 4.83 11.71 13.36
C LEU A 122 3.34 12.04 13.31
N GLY A 123 2.75 12.46 14.43
CA GLY A 123 1.38 12.98 14.50
C GLY A 123 1.19 14.20 13.59
N LYS A 124 2.06 15.21 13.74
CA LYS A 124 2.04 16.43 12.90
C LYS A 124 2.20 16.11 11.41
N TYR A 125 3.08 15.19 11.05
CA TYR A 125 3.23 14.72 9.67
C TYR A 125 1.95 14.07 9.14
N ARG A 126 1.30 13.20 9.94
CA ARG A 126 0.04 12.55 9.56
C ARG A 126 -1.08 13.58 9.38
N ASP A 127 -1.15 14.58 10.25
CA ASP A 127 -2.14 15.64 10.18
C ASP A 127 -1.95 16.54 8.95
N LEU A 128 -0.71 16.91 8.63
CA LEU A 128 -0.41 17.68 7.41
C LEU A 128 -0.74 16.86 6.17
N ARG A 129 -0.39 15.56 6.20
CA ARG A 129 -0.70 14.65 5.11
C ARG A 129 -2.20 14.44 4.92
N SER A 130 -3.00 14.42 5.99
CA SER A 130 -4.46 14.28 5.91
C SER A 130 -5.15 15.58 5.50
N LYS A 131 -4.58 16.74 5.87
CA LYS A 131 -5.09 18.08 5.51
C LYS A 131 -4.74 18.53 4.09
N GLY A 132 -3.99 17.72 3.33
CA GLY A 132 -3.81 17.91 1.88
C GLY A 132 -2.94 19.11 1.47
N THR A 133 -2.14 19.68 2.37
CA THR A 133 -1.36 20.90 2.07
C THR A 133 -0.11 20.65 1.20
N GLY A 134 0.25 19.40 0.93
CA GLY A 134 1.37 19.03 0.07
C GLY A 134 0.93 18.12 -1.07
N HIS A 135 1.47 18.35 -2.26
CA HIS A 135 1.17 17.63 -3.49
C HIS A 135 1.42 16.13 -3.31
N ALA A 136 0.40 15.38 -2.88
CA ALA A 136 0.45 13.93 -2.94
C ALA A 136 0.69 13.58 -4.41
N SER A 137 1.80 12.89 -4.70
CA SER A 137 2.02 12.32 -6.03
C SER A 137 0.70 11.67 -6.49
N PRO A 138 0.27 11.85 -7.76
CA PRO A 138 -0.98 11.28 -8.25
C PRO A 138 -1.13 9.78 -7.94
N ILE A 139 0.00 9.06 -7.87
CA ILE A 139 0.07 7.65 -7.48
C ILE A 139 -0.30 7.44 -6.00
N ALA A 140 0.21 8.27 -5.10
CA ALA A 140 -0.08 8.20 -3.67
C ALA A 140 -1.54 8.60 -3.37
N ALA A 141 -2.05 9.61 -4.06
CA ALA A 141 -3.45 10.01 -3.99
C ALA A 141 -4.37 8.89 -4.50
N GLY A 142 -4.05 8.28 -5.65
CA GLY A 142 -4.79 7.14 -6.20
C GLY A 142 -4.81 5.93 -5.27
N LYS A 143 -3.67 5.55 -4.68
CA LYS A 143 -3.60 4.47 -3.68
C LYS A 143 -4.43 4.77 -2.44
N HIS A 144 -4.43 6.01 -1.98
CA HIS A 144 -5.23 6.42 -0.83
C HIS A 144 -6.72 6.34 -1.12
N ALA A 145 -7.15 6.89 -2.26
CA ALA A 145 -8.54 6.86 -2.69
C ALA A 145 -9.04 5.43 -2.92
N ALA A 146 -8.22 4.55 -3.51
CA ALA A 146 -8.54 3.13 -3.64
C ALA A 146 -8.73 2.45 -2.28
N LYS A 147 -7.86 2.74 -1.31
CA LYS A 147 -8.00 2.22 0.05
C LYS A 147 -9.28 2.72 0.73
N GLN A 148 -9.58 4.02 0.62
CA GLN A 148 -10.82 4.59 1.16
C GLN A 148 -12.06 3.96 0.53
N PHE A 149 -12.01 3.68 -0.77
CA PHE A 149 -13.09 2.98 -1.46
C PHE A 149 -13.27 1.55 -0.94
N ILE A 150 -12.20 0.77 -0.79
CA ILE A 150 -12.24 -0.59 -0.19
C ILE A 150 -12.89 -0.54 1.21
N ASP A 151 -12.47 0.40 2.05
CA ASP A 151 -13.00 0.56 3.40
C ASP A 151 -14.50 0.96 3.38
N ALA A 152 -14.91 1.80 2.42
CA ALA A 152 -16.32 2.18 2.22
C ALA A 152 -17.17 1.02 1.71
N CYS A 153 -16.67 0.23 0.75
CA CYS A 153 -17.31 -0.99 0.25
C CYS A 153 -17.63 -1.95 1.39
N ARG A 154 -16.64 -2.21 2.27
CA ARG A 154 -16.84 -3.07 3.44
C ARG A 154 -17.98 -2.57 4.32
N ARG A 155 -17.98 -1.28 4.67
CA ARG A 155 -18.99 -0.68 5.53
C ARG A 155 -20.39 -0.83 4.92
N ILE A 156 -20.54 -0.43 3.66
CA ILE A 156 -21.82 -0.49 2.94
C ILE A 156 -22.31 -1.93 2.80
N LEU A 157 -21.43 -2.89 2.47
CA LEU A 157 -21.80 -4.31 2.37
C LEU A 157 -22.26 -4.90 3.71
N LEU A 158 -21.63 -4.50 4.82
CA LEU A 158 -22.02 -4.95 6.17
C LEU A 158 -23.37 -4.36 6.59
N GLU A 159 -23.62 -3.09 6.25
CA GLU A 159 -24.83 -2.33 6.61
C GLU A 159 -26.05 -2.77 5.77
N THR A 160 -25.92 -2.74 4.44
CA THR A 160 -27.00 -3.08 3.49
C THR A 160 -27.30 -4.57 3.44
N LYS A 161 -26.29 -5.39 3.79
CA LYS A 161 -26.31 -6.84 3.61
C LYS A 161 -26.56 -7.28 2.16
N GLU A 162 -26.44 -6.44 1.14
CA GLU A 162 -26.79 -6.76 -0.27
C GLU A 162 -26.19 -8.09 -0.76
N LEU A 163 -24.88 -8.28 -0.58
CA LEU A 163 -24.15 -9.51 -0.96
C LEU A 163 -24.22 -10.63 0.06
N THR A 164 -24.98 -10.44 1.13
CA THR A 164 -25.00 -11.37 2.27
C THR A 164 -26.42 -11.74 2.70
N ALA A 165 -27.45 -11.04 2.24
CA ALA A 165 -28.86 -11.21 2.58
C ALA A 165 -29.59 -12.19 1.64
N GLY A 166 -30.67 -12.78 2.15
CA GLY A 166 -31.64 -13.55 1.35
C GLY A 166 -31.17 -14.93 0.87
N ASN A 167 -32.00 -15.56 0.02
CA ASN A 167 -31.95 -16.95 -0.49
C ASN A 167 -30.60 -17.45 -1.05
N ARG A 168 -29.57 -16.59 -1.15
CA ARG A 168 -28.21 -16.97 -1.60
C ARG A 168 -27.46 -17.79 -0.56
N TYR A 169 -27.69 -17.53 0.73
CA TYR A 169 -27.04 -18.23 1.84
C TYR A 169 -28.09 -18.66 2.88
N PRO A 170 -28.88 -19.71 2.59
CA PRO A 170 -30.09 -20.06 3.34
C PRO A 170 -29.86 -20.50 4.79
N ARG A 171 -28.62 -20.83 5.20
CA ARG A 171 -28.29 -21.32 6.56
C ARG A 171 -27.55 -20.33 7.46
N GLY A 172 -27.29 -19.10 7.01
CA GLY A 172 -26.90 -17.97 7.86
C GLY A 172 -25.50 -17.99 8.52
N GLN A 173 -24.69 -19.05 8.38
CA GLN A 173 -23.33 -19.09 8.92
C GLN A 173 -22.31 -18.52 7.92
N ARG A 174 -22.30 -17.18 7.81
CA ARG A 174 -21.38 -16.43 6.94
C ARG A 174 -20.24 -15.81 7.74
N THR A 175 -19.04 -15.87 7.20
CA THR A 175 -17.92 -15.05 7.71
C THR A 175 -17.26 -14.32 6.55
N ILE A 176 -17.20 -13.00 6.67
CA ILE A 176 -16.34 -12.19 5.80
C ILE A 176 -14.93 -12.27 6.37
N LEU A 177 -14.02 -12.72 5.54
CA LEU A 177 -12.63 -12.97 5.85
C LEU A 177 -11.76 -12.03 5.03
N ARG A 178 -10.66 -11.57 5.61
CA ARG A 178 -9.62 -10.85 4.88
C ARG A 178 -8.38 -11.73 4.76
N PRO A 179 -7.78 -11.87 3.56
CA PRO A 179 -6.47 -12.49 3.42
C PRO A 179 -5.41 -11.68 4.18
N ILE A 180 -4.67 -12.35 5.07
CA ILE A 180 -3.54 -11.73 5.80
C ILE A 180 -2.29 -11.72 4.91
N VAL A 181 -2.20 -12.69 4.00
CA VAL A 181 -1.14 -12.89 3.01
C VAL A 181 -1.83 -13.27 1.70
N GLY A 182 -1.30 -12.81 0.56
CA GLY A 182 -1.86 -13.15 -0.76
C GLY A 182 -1.95 -14.67 -0.99
N LEU A 183 -3.02 -15.10 -1.65
CA LEU A 183 -3.35 -16.51 -1.88
C LEU A 183 -2.64 -17.08 -3.12
N GLY A 184 -1.36 -16.77 -3.29
CA GLY A 184 -0.51 -17.22 -4.38
C GLY A 184 -0.88 -16.65 -5.74
N TYR A 185 -2.00 -17.11 -6.28
CA TYR A 185 -2.50 -16.81 -7.63
C TYR A 185 -3.65 -15.79 -7.64
N THR A 186 -4.22 -15.48 -6.48
CA THR A 186 -5.29 -14.49 -6.33
C THR A 186 -5.13 -13.74 -5.02
N ASN A 187 -5.65 -12.53 -4.95
CA ASN A 187 -5.60 -11.72 -3.75
C ASN A 187 -6.83 -10.81 -3.67
N PRO A 188 -8.03 -11.39 -3.46
CA PRO A 188 -9.24 -10.60 -3.34
C PRO A 188 -9.17 -9.74 -2.07
N ASP A 189 -9.87 -8.62 -2.07
CA ASP A 189 -9.95 -7.76 -0.88
C ASP A 189 -10.64 -8.49 0.28
N TYR A 190 -11.69 -9.25 -0.02
CA TYR A 190 -12.42 -10.06 0.95
C TYR A 190 -12.83 -11.42 0.39
N ILE A 191 -13.07 -12.37 1.30
CA ILE A 191 -13.65 -13.68 1.01
C ILE A 191 -14.91 -13.84 1.86
N ILE A 192 -16.00 -14.26 1.25
CA ILE A 192 -17.17 -14.76 1.95
C ILE A 192 -17.04 -16.28 2.03
N ARG A 193 -17.03 -16.80 3.26
CA ARG A 193 -17.08 -18.24 3.51
C ARG A 193 -18.45 -18.60 4.03
N ASP A 194 -19.11 -19.54 3.36
CA ASP A 194 -20.30 -20.22 3.86
C ASP A 194 -19.93 -21.61 4.42
N LEU A 195 -20.28 -21.84 5.68
CA LEU A 195 -20.05 -23.10 6.39
C LEU A 195 -21.25 -24.04 6.35
N SER A 196 -22.33 -23.67 5.64
CA SER A 196 -23.56 -24.44 5.51
C SER A 196 -23.36 -25.88 5.03
N THR A 197 -22.28 -26.14 4.28
CA THR A 197 -21.93 -27.43 3.68
C THR A 197 -20.45 -27.79 3.99
N PRO A 198 -20.16 -28.51 5.08
CA PRO A 198 -18.78 -28.77 5.52
C PRO A 198 -17.90 -29.53 4.51
N SER A 199 -18.52 -30.35 3.65
CA SER A 199 -17.84 -31.12 2.60
C SER A 199 -17.51 -30.32 1.34
N ALA A 200 -18.16 -29.17 1.13
CA ALA A 200 -17.97 -28.30 -0.03
C ALA A 200 -18.28 -26.84 0.37
N PRO A 201 -17.41 -26.17 1.14
CA PRO A 201 -17.66 -24.80 1.55
C PRO A 201 -17.75 -23.91 0.31
N GLN A 202 -18.85 -23.16 0.20
CA GLN A 202 -18.94 -22.11 -0.81
C GLN A 202 -18.02 -20.96 -0.39
N LEU A 203 -17.24 -20.52 -1.37
CA LEU A 203 -16.19 -19.55 -1.21
C LEU A 203 -16.33 -18.53 -2.31
N ASP A 204 -16.76 -17.35 -1.91
CA ASP A 204 -16.95 -16.24 -2.83
C ASP A 204 -15.88 -15.20 -2.54
N ALA A 205 -15.40 -14.55 -3.59
CA ALA A 205 -14.44 -13.46 -3.48
C ALA A 205 -15.13 -12.12 -3.72
N ILE A 206 -14.60 -11.08 -3.08
CA ILE A 206 -14.96 -9.68 -3.34
C ILE A 206 -13.68 -8.94 -3.68
N ASP A 207 -13.67 -8.24 -4.80
CA ASP A 207 -12.58 -7.38 -5.22
C ASP A 207 -13.13 -5.98 -5.56
N CYS A 208 -12.55 -4.94 -4.95
CA CYS A 208 -13.04 -3.57 -5.03
C CYS A 208 -12.21 -2.75 -6.03
N TYR A 209 -12.81 -2.44 -7.18
CA TYR A 209 -12.16 -1.67 -8.22
C TYR A 209 -12.49 -0.19 -8.13
N PHE A 210 -11.62 0.56 -7.46
CA PHE A 210 -11.62 2.02 -7.56
C PHE A 210 -11.00 2.46 -8.89
N ILE A 211 -11.83 2.63 -9.91
CA ILE A 211 -11.45 3.16 -11.21
C ILE A 211 -11.98 4.59 -11.32
N SER A 212 -11.10 5.59 -11.17
CA SER A 212 -11.42 7.02 -11.32
C SER A 212 -10.39 7.74 -12.21
N GLY A 213 -10.78 8.87 -12.80
CA GLY A 213 -9.89 9.71 -13.62
C GLY A 213 -10.17 9.67 -15.13
N ALA A 214 -9.24 10.12 -15.97
CA ALA A 214 -9.41 10.21 -17.43
C ALA A 214 -9.02 8.91 -18.19
N SER A 215 -8.28 8.00 -17.56
CA SER A 215 -7.76 6.76 -18.15
C SER A 215 -8.57 5.51 -17.80
N GLN A 216 -9.87 5.66 -17.54
CA GLN A 216 -10.67 4.59 -16.93
C GLN A 216 -10.84 3.36 -17.84
N SER A 217 -10.96 3.57 -19.16
CA SER A 217 -11.16 2.50 -20.13
C SER A 217 -9.96 1.54 -20.20
N ASP A 218 -8.74 2.06 -20.13
CA ASP A 218 -7.52 1.23 -20.16
C ASP A 218 -7.31 0.49 -18.83
N ALA A 219 -7.65 1.13 -17.71
CA ALA A 219 -7.63 0.48 -16.40
C ALA A 219 -8.62 -0.70 -16.37
N LEU A 220 -9.84 -0.51 -16.91
CA LEU A 220 -10.84 -1.57 -17.03
C LEU A 220 -10.35 -2.71 -17.92
N ARG A 221 -9.78 -2.40 -19.09
CA ARG A 221 -9.24 -3.39 -20.03
C ARG A 221 -8.14 -4.25 -19.41
N ARG A 222 -7.32 -3.70 -18.52
CA ARG A 222 -6.31 -4.47 -17.77
C ARG A 222 -6.93 -5.33 -16.66
N LYS A 223 -8.04 -4.89 -16.08
CA LYS A 223 -8.74 -5.61 -15.02
C LYS A 223 -9.55 -6.80 -15.51
N ILE A 224 -10.15 -6.72 -16.70
CA ILE A 224 -10.96 -7.82 -17.26
C ILE A 224 -10.20 -9.15 -17.32
N PRO A 225 -8.97 -9.25 -17.87
CA PRO A 225 -8.20 -10.50 -17.84
C PRO A 225 -7.86 -10.98 -16.43
N GLN A 226 -7.63 -10.05 -15.50
CA GLN A 226 -7.37 -10.37 -14.09
C GLN A 226 -8.62 -11.01 -13.46
N VAL A 227 -9.80 -10.41 -13.66
CA VAL A 227 -11.08 -10.98 -13.21
C VAL A 227 -11.32 -12.36 -13.81
N ALA A 228 -11.13 -12.51 -15.13
CA ALA A 228 -11.30 -13.79 -15.82
C ALA A 228 -10.40 -14.89 -15.26
N PHE A 229 -9.19 -14.54 -14.83
CA PHE A 229 -8.28 -15.48 -14.20
C PHE A 229 -8.62 -15.74 -12.73
N GLU A 230 -8.83 -14.71 -11.93
CA GLU A 230 -9.06 -14.84 -10.49
C GLU A 230 -10.41 -15.46 -10.17
N SER A 231 -11.44 -15.23 -10.99
CA SER A 231 -12.75 -15.85 -10.82
C SER A 231 -12.69 -17.38 -10.91
N THR A 232 -11.63 -17.95 -11.50
CA THR A 232 -11.45 -19.41 -11.62
C THR A 232 -11.20 -20.11 -10.28
N PHE A 233 -10.89 -19.35 -9.22
CA PHE A 233 -10.61 -19.89 -7.90
C PHE A 233 -11.74 -19.71 -6.88
N PHE A 234 -12.89 -19.18 -7.29
CA PHE A 234 -14.02 -18.90 -6.40
C PHE A 234 -15.33 -19.39 -7.00
N THR A 235 -16.32 -19.67 -6.14
CA THR A 235 -17.64 -20.09 -6.59
C THR A 235 -18.34 -18.91 -7.23
N HIS A 236 -18.45 -17.78 -6.53
CA HIS A 236 -18.78 -16.49 -7.12
C HIS A 236 -17.66 -15.47 -6.93
N PHE A 237 -17.42 -14.64 -7.93
CA PHE A 237 -16.44 -13.56 -7.88
C PHE A 237 -17.15 -12.21 -8.04
N TRP A 238 -17.22 -11.46 -6.95
CA TRP A 238 -17.92 -10.18 -6.89
C TRP A 238 -16.98 -9.02 -7.15
N CYS A 239 -17.30 -8.24 -8.16
CA CYS A 239 -16.60 -7.02 -8.50
C CYS A 239 -17.39 -5.82 -7.98
N LEU A 240 -16.74 -4.97 -7.17
CA LEU A 240 -17.36 -3.75 -6.64
C LEU A 240 -16.77 -2.54 -7.33
N MET A 241 -17.62 -1.68 -7.87
CA MET A 241 -17.20 -0.51 -8.64
C MET A 241 -18.00 0.74 -8.26
N PRO A 242 -17.43 1.94 -8.34
CA PRO A 242 -18.25 3.15 -8.26
C PRO A 242 -19.21 3.24 -9.47
N PRO A 243 -20.37 3.92 -9.33
CA PRO A 243 -21.23 4.22 -10.46
C PRO A 243 -20.45 4.89 -11.59
N SER A 244 -20.41 4.25 -12.76
CA SER A 244 -19.64 4.72 -13.91
C SER A 244 -20.26 4.21 -15.20
N ALA A 245 -20.12 4.99 -16.28
CA ALA A 245 -20.44 4.57 -17.64
C ALA A 245 -19.70 3.29 -18.08
N LEU A 246 -18.61 2.94 -17.38
CA LEU A 246 -17.84 1.73 -17.64
C LEU A 246 -18.47 0.43 -17.14
N ALA A 247 -19.49 0.48 -16.28
CA ALA A 247 -20.17 -0.72 -15.81
C ALA A 247 -20.71 -1.56 -16.98
N GLY A 248 -21.28 -0.89 -18.01
CA GLY A 248 -21.74 -1.56 -19.22
C GLY A 248 -20.62 -2.27 -19.97
N ASN A 249 -19.46 -1.63 -20.13
CA ASN A 249 -18.30 -2.22 -20.78
C ASN A 249 -17.76 -3.44 -20.02
N PHE A 250 -17.80 -3.41 -18.68
CA PHE A 250 -17.44 -4.56 -17.85
C PHE A 250 -18.39 -5.74 -18.09
N ILE A 251 -19.71 -5.49 -18.03
CA ILE A 251 -20.73 -6.51 -18.26
C ILE A 251 -20.58 -7.13 -19.65
N SER A 252 -20.40 -6.31 -20.70
CA SER A 252 -20.16 -6.81 -22.05
C SER A 252 -18.91 -7.69 -22.12
N ALA A 253 -17.83 -7.32 -21.45
CA ALA A 253 -16.62 -8.12 -21.40
C ALA A 253 -16.81 -9.45 -20.67
N CYS A 254 -17.51 -9.46 -19.53
CA CYS A 254 -17.86 -10.69 -18.82
C CYS A 254 -18.69 -11.63 -19.68
N ASN A 255 -19.69 -11.11 -20.39
CA ASN A 255 -20.52 -11.89 -21.31
C ASN A 255 -19.70 -12.47 -22.47
N ASN A 256 -18.84 -11.67 -23.10
CA ASN A 256 -18.00 -12.11 -24.21
C ASN A 256 -17.00 -13.20 -23.79
N LEU A 257 -16.48 -13.12 -22.56
CA LEU A 257 -15.57 -14.11 -21.98
C LEU A 257 -16.29 -15.27 -21.28
N LYS A 258 -17.64 -15.29 -21.28
CA LYS A 258 -18.48 -16.31 -20.64
C LYS A 258 -18.19 -16.48 -19.16
N LEU A 259 -17.96 -15.39 -18.44
CA LEU A 259 -17.66 -15.36 -17.01
C LEU A 259 -18.96 -15.44 -16.18
N ALA A 260 -19.68 -16.56 -16.28
CA ALA A 260 -21.00 -16.72 -15.65
C ALA A 260 -20.97 -16.69 -14.11
N ASN A 261 -19.81 -16.92 -13.50
CA ASN A 261 -19.64 -16.89 -12.05
C ASN A 261 -19.19 -15.51 -11.50
N VAL A 262 -19.14 -14.48 -12.35
CA VAL A 262 -18.75 -13.12 -11.96
C VAL A 262 -20.00 -12.24 -11.77
N GLY A 263 -20.06 -11.54 -10.65
CA GLY A 263 -21.08 -10.55 -10.35
C GLY A 263 -20.53 -9.12 -10.30
N LEU A 264 -21.39 -8.13 -10.49
CA LEU A 264 -21.05 -6.70 -10.41
C LEU A 264 -22.02 -5.96 -9.50
N VAL A 265 -21.46 -5.30 -8.49
CA VAL A 265 -22.17 -4.38 -7.61
C VAL A 265 -21.63 -2.97 -7.79
N LEU A 266 -22.53 -2.01 -7.96
CA LEU A 266 -22.18 -0.60 -7.93
C LEU A 266 -22.30 -0.07 -6.49
N ILE A 267 -21.27 0.66 -6.05
CA ILE A 267 -21.15 1.20 -4.70
C ILE A 267 -21.19 2.72 -4.77
N ASP A 268 -22.30 3.31 -4.35
CA ASP A 268 -22.43 4.74 -4.19
C ASP A 268 -22.00 5.14 -2.79
N VAL A 269 -20.73 5.54 -2.67
CA VAL A 269 -20.13 5.95 -1.40
C VAL A 269 -20.78 7.23 -0.84
N ALA A 270 -21.26 8.13 -1.71
CA ALA A 270 -21.85 9.39 -1.28
C ALA A 270 -23.23 9.18 -0.65
N ASN A 271 -24.04 8.30 -1.24
CA ASN A 271 -25.37 7.97 -0.73
C ASN A 271 -25.35 6.78 0.25
N GLY A 272 -24.19 6.16 0.50
CA GLY A 272 -24.05 5.01 1.38
C GLY A 272 -24.86 3.79 0.90
N SER A 273 -25.06 3.66 -0.40
CA SER A 273 -25.92 2.63 -1.00
C SER A 273 -25.16 1.76 -1.98
N CYS A 274 -25.75 0.61 -2.30
CA CYS A 274 -25.24 -0.28 -3.32
C CYS A 274 -26.38 -0.88 -4.14
N SER A 275 -26.06 -1.31 -5.35
CA SER A 275 -27.00 -1.96 -6.25
C SER A 275 -26.31 -3.05 -7.05
N THR A 276 -26.84 -4.27 -7.00
CA THR A 276 -26.35 -5.35 -7.87
C THR A 276 -26.87 -5.16 -9.30
N ILE A 277 -25.96 -5.08 -10.27
CA ILE A 277 -26.29 -4.85 -11.69
C ILE A 277 -26.03 -6.10 -12.54
N LEU A 278 -25.09 -6.95 -12.12
CA LEU A 278 -24.87 -8.27 -12.70
C LEU A 278 -24.86 -9.31 -11.59
N GLU A 279 -25.80 -10.25 -11.69
CA GLU A 279 -25.85 -11.42 -10.82
C GLU A 279 -25.02 -12.55 -11.44
N PRO A 280 -24.14 -13.21 -10.67
CA PRO A 280 -23.54 -14.46 -11.11
C PRO A 280 -24.63 -15.53 -11.18
N ASP A 281 -24.52 -16.41 -12.16
CA ASP A 281 -25.42 -17.54 -12.29
C ASP A 281 -25.23 -18.49 -11.09
N ALA A 282 -26.33 -18.82 -10.42
CA ALA A 282 -26.34 -19.71 -9.26
C ALA A 282 -25.81 -21.11 -9.59
N SER A 283 -25.93 -21.54 -10.85
CA SER A 283 -25.46 -22.83 -11.35
C SER A 283 -24.06 -22.78 -11.97
N ALA A 284 -23.47 -21.59 -12.13
CA ALA A 284 -22.17 -21.46 -12.76
C ALA A 284 -21.06 -22.03 -11.88
N THR A 285 -20.17 -22.78 -12.54
CA THR A 285 -18.89 -23.21 -11.96
C THR A 285 -17.76 -22.36 -12.51
N PRO A 286 -16.73 -22.03 -11.72
CA PRO A 286 -15.53 -21.40 -12.24
C PRO A 286 -14.93 -22.25 -13.37
N MET A 287 -14.48 -21.62 -14.46
CA MET A 287 -13.95 -22.32 -15.63
C MET A 287 -12.57 -21.77 -16.05
N PRO A 288 -11.49 -22.59 -16.00
CA PRO A 288 -11.45 -23.92 -15.36
C PRO A 288 -11.63 -23.81 -13.84
N ASP A 289 -12.09 -24.88 -13.18
CA ASP A 289 -12.23 -24.88 -11.72
C ASP A 289 -10.86 -25.09 -11.05
N ARG A 290 -10.32 -24.03 -10.45
CA ARG A 290 -9.04 -24.03 -9.73
C ARG A 290 -9.21 -23.91 -8.21
N ARG A 291 -10.44 -24.02 -7.68
CA ARG A 291 -10.71 -23.81 -6.25
C ARG A 291 -9.85 -24.69 -5.34
N SER A 292 -9.54 -25.91 -5.76
CA SER A 292 -8.65 -26.84 -5.03
C SER A 292 -7.25 -26.26 -4.79
N GLN A 293 -6.73 -25.44 -5.70
CA GLN A 293 -5.37 -24.90 -5.64
C GLN A 293 -5.17 -23.85 -4.54
N ILE A 294 -6.23 -23.13 -4.14
CA ILE A 294 -6.15 -22.20 -3.01
C ILE A 294 -5.90 -22.95 -1.69
N PHE A 295 -6.54 -24.12 -1.50
CA PHE A 295 -6.55 -24.82 -0.22
C PHE A 295 -5.37 -25.75 -0.02
N PHE A 296 -4.93 -26.45 -1.07
CA PHE A 296 -3.77 -27.34 -0.99
C PHE A 296 -2.48 -26.57 -0.70
N SER A 297 -2.34 -25.33 -1.17
CA SER A 297 -1.10 -24.57 -1.07
C SER A 297 -1.01 -23.61 0.13
N TYR A 298 -2.14 -23.13 0.69
CA TYR A 298 -2.10 -21.99 1.65
C TYR A 298 -2.82 -22.20 2.99
N GLY A 299 -3.80 -23.11 3.07
CA GLY A 299 -4.55 -23.45 4.28
C GLY A 299 -5.42 -22.31 4.87
N TYR A 300 -6.50 -22.65 5.58
CA TYR A 300 -7.43 -21.67 6.19
C TYR A 300 -6.80 -20.79 7.28
N LYS A 301 -5.59 -21.10 7.76
CA LYS A 301 -4.88 -20.37 8.84
C LYS A 301 -4.46 -18.94 8.45
N ARG A 302 -4.53 -18.57 7.16
CA ARG A 302 -4.12 -17.24 6.64
C ARG A 302 -5.28 -16.26 6.44
N LEU A 303 -6.48 -16.62 6.90
CA LEU A 303 -7.68 -15.80 6.85
C LEU A 303 -7.98 -15.24 8.25
N ARG A 304 -8.27 -13.94 8.34
CA ARG A 304 -8.75 -13.31 9.59
C ARG A 304 -10.22 -12.95 9.44
N SER A 305 -11.01 -13.24 10.47
CA SER A 305 -12.37 -12.74 10.57
C SER A 305 -12.38 -11.23 10.58
N VAL A 306 -13.22 -10.66 9.73
CA VAL A 306 -13.51 -9.24 9.71
C VAL A 306 -14.71 -9.05 10.64
N GLN A 307 -14.46 -8.92 11.94
CA GLN A 307 -15.53 -8.58 12.89
C GLN A 307 -16.14 -7.22 12.52
N ALA A 308 -17.46 -7.10 12.73
CA ALA A 308 -18.20 -5.84 12.63
C ALA A 308 -17.68 -4.85 13.69
#